data_AF-A0A1K9ZW55-F1
#
_entry.id   AF-A0A1K9ZW55-F1
#
_cell.length_a   1.000
_cell.length_b   1.000
_cell.length_c   1.000
_cell.angle_alpha   90.00
_cell.angle_beta   90.00
_cell.angle_gamma   90.00
#
_symmetry.space_group_name_H-M   'P 1'
#
loop_
_entity.id
_entity.type
_entity.pdbx_description
1 polymer ?
#
loop_
_entity_poly.entity_id
_entity_poly.type
_entity_poly.pdbx_seq_one_letter_code
_entity_poly.pdbx_strand_id
1 'polypeptide(L)'
;MSIPRAPAEINGGDGYDVLEGRISVIENTGNNVTEGFVRGANNALTLCKANEITVAVLAEFSPSCGSSSVYSGDFSGRKVNGVGVTAALLTSHGIKVFSQHQLIEANKSLNADT
;
A
#
# COMPACT_ATOMS: atom_id res chain seq x y z
N MET A 1 -5.15 -4.17 -13.78
CA MET A 1 -4.69 -5.56 -13.56
C MET A 1 -5.87 -6.49 -13.75
N SER A 2 -5.66 -7.73 -14.20
CA SER A 2 -6.75 -8.70 -14.37
C SER A 2 -7.28 -9.22 -13.03
N ILE A 3 -8.46 -9.83 -13.07
CA ILE A 3 -9.05 -10.59 -11.97
C ILE A 3 -9.55 -11.93 -12.55
N PRO A 4 -8.99 -13.09 -12.14
CA PRO A 4 -7.87 -13.24 -11.21
C PRO A 4 -6.53 -12.73 -11.77
N ARG A 5 -5.53 -12.65 -10.89
CA ARG A 5 -4.14 -12.33 -11.22
C ARG A 5 -3.21 -13.16 -10.34
N ALA A 6 -1.94 -13.29 -10.75
CA ALA A 6 -0.93 -13.95 -9.94
C ALA A 6 -0.66 -13.17 -8.62
N PRO A 7 -0.30 -13.85 -7.53
CA PRO A 7 0.23 -13.21 -6.33
C PRO A 7 1.48 -12.39 -6.65
N ALA A 8 1.62 -11.23 -6.02
CA ALA A 8 2.79 -10.37 -6.16
C ALA A 8 3.28 -9.93 -4.77
N GLU A 9 4.58 -9.67 -4.66
CA GLU A 9 5.24 -9.19 -3.44
C GLU A 9 6.26 -8.09 -3.80
N ILE A 10 6.59 -7.25 -2.82
CA ILE A 10 7.69 -6.27 -2.96
C ILE A 10 9.00 -7.04 -2.79
N ASN A 11 9.92 -6.94 -3.76
CA ASN A 11 11.14 -7.76 -3.80
C ASN A 11 12.23 -7.24 -2.83
N GLY A 12 11.95 -7.30 -1.53
CA GLY A 12 12.81 -6.83 -0.44
C GLY A 12 12.77 -5.31 -0.30
N GLY A 13 12.30 -4.80 0.85
CA GLY A 13 12.03 -3.38 1.08
C GLY A 13 10.53 -3.10 1.23
N ASP A 14 10.10 -1.89 0.94
CA ASP A 14 8.69 -1.50 1.06
C ASP A 14 8.18 -0.56 -0.04
N GLY A 15 6.96 -0.05 0.13
CA GLY A 15 6.29 0.81 -0.83
C GLY A 15 7.02 2.13 -1.10
N TYR A 16 7.80 2.67 -0.15
CA TYR A 16 8.60 3.87 -0.39
C TYR A 16 9.73 3.59 -1.37
N ASP A 17 10.43 2.47 -1.20
CA ASP A 17 11.49 2.04 -2.13
C ASP A 17 10.98 1.84 -3.55
N VAL A 18 9.76 1.32 -3.70
CA VAL A 18 9.11 1.14 -5.00
C VAL A 18 8.80 2.50 -5.64
N LEU A 19 8.29 3.46 -4.87
CA LEU A 19 7.98 4.81 -5.37
C LEU A 19 9.23 5.59 -5.78
N GLU A 20 10.36 5.33 -5.13
CA GLU A 20 11.67 5.90 -5.46
C GLU A 20 12.38 5.13 -6.59
N GLY A 21 11.77 4.07 -7.12
CA GLY A 21 12.31 3.26 -8.22
C GLY A 21 13.50 2.40 -7.84
N ARG A 22 13.75 2.18 -6.54
CA ARG A 22 14.85 1.33 -6.05
C ARG A 22 14.52 -0.15 -6.13
N ILE A 23 13.26 -0.50 -5.88
CA ILE A 23 12.78 -1.89 -5.80
C ILE A 23 11.53 -2.07 -6.68
N SER A 24 11.28 -3.30 -7.10
CA SER A 24 10.13 -3.68 -7.93
C SER A 24 9.13 -4.53 -7.17
N VAL A 25 7.87 -4.47 -7.61
CA VAL A 25 6.83 -5.44 -7.26
C VAL A 25 6.84 -6.55 -8.30
N ILE A 26 7.05 -7.78 -7.87
CA ILE A 26 7.24 -8.95 -8.73
C ILE A 26 6.12 -9.96 -8.45
N GLU A 27 5.56 -10.56 -9.50
CA GLU A 27 4.64 -11.70 -9.39
C GLU A 27 5.42 -12.99 -9.10
N ASN A 28 4.76 -13.99 -8.52
CA ASN A 28 5.39 -15.31 -8.29
C ASN A 28 5.77 -16.05 -9.59
N THR A 29 5.29 -15.57 -10.74
CA THR A 29 5.66 -16.00 -12.09
C THR A 29 6.95 -15.35 -12.60
N GLY A 30 7.50 -14.36 -11.87
CA GLY A 30 8.69 -13.58 -12.24
C GLY A 30 8.38 -12.28 -12.99
N ASN A 31 7.12 -11.99 -13.31
CA ASN A 31 6.77 -10.76 -14.02
C ASN A 31 6.95 -9.52 -13.14
N ASN A 32 7.54 -8.47 -13.70
CA ASN A 32 7.57 -7.16 -13.05
C ASN A 32 6.23 -6.44 -13.28
N VAL A 33 5.51 -6.16 -12.20
CA VAL A 33 4.17 -5.52 -12.22
C VAL A 33 4.15 -4.17 -11.53
N THR A 34 5.32 -3.60 -11.26
CA THR A 34 5.52 -2.34 -10.53
C THR A 34 4.66 -1.20 -11.07
N GLU A 35 4.64 -1.01 -12.40
CA GLU A 35 3.90 0.08 -13.04
C GLU A 35 2.39 0.01 -12.71
N GLY A 36 1.83 -1.20 -12.65
CA GLY A 36 0.42 -1.39 -12.30
C GLY A 36 0.10 -0.98 -10.86
N PHE A 37 1.02 -1.25 -9.93
CA PHE A 37 0.90 -0.86 -8.52
C PHE A 37 1.07 0.65 -8.34
N VAL A 38 2.07 1.25 -8.97
CA VAL A 38 2.31 2.70 -8.93
C VAL A 38 1.14 3.46 -9.55
N ARG A 39 0.60 2.99 -10.68
CA ARG A 39 -0.60 3.59 -11.30
C ARG A 39 -1.82 3.48 -10.38
N GLY A 40 -2.02 2.34 -9.72
CA GLY A 40 -3.10 2.14 -8.75
C GLY A 40 -3.00 3.10 -7.57
N ALA A 41 -1.80 3.27 -7.01
CA ALA A 41 -1.53 4.22 -5.92
C ALA A 41 -1.85 5.67 -6.33
N ASN A 42 -1.42 6.08 -7.52
CA ASN A 42 -1.70 7.43 -8.05
C ASN A 42 -3.20 7.67 -8.28
N ASN A 43 -3.94 6.66 -8.74
CA ASN A 43 -5.39 6.75 -8.88
C ASN A 43 -6.07 6.94 -7.51
N ALA A 44 -5.64 6.20 -6.48
CA ALA A 44 -6.15 6.36 -5.12
C ALA A 44 -5.85 7.76 -4.57
N LEU A 45 -4.62 8.26 -4.74
CA LEU A 45 -4.24 9.61 -4.33
C LEU A 45 -5.07 10.69 -5.04
N THR A 46 -5.31 10.52 -6.34
CA THR A 46 -6.14 11.43 -7.12
C THR A 46 -7.56 11.49 -6.56
N LEU A 47 -8.15 10.34 -6.24
CA LEU A 47 -9.47 10.27 -5.62
C LEU A 47 -9.48 10.95 -4.25
N CYS A 48 -8.46 10.72 -3.43
CA CYS A 48 -8.35 11.35 -2.12
C CYS A 48 -8.28 12.88 -2.23
N LYS A 49 -7.43 13.40 -3.11
CA LYS A 49 -7.33 14.85 -3.35
C LYS A 49 -8.64 15.45 -3.86
N ALA A 50 -9.31 14.77 -4.80
CA ALA A 50 -10.55 15.26 -5.39
C ALA A 50 -11.74 15.30 -4.40
N ASN A 51 -11.69 14.50 -3.34
CA ASN A 51 -12.76 14.39 -2.34
C ASN A 51 -12.30 14.85 -0.95
N GLU A 52 -11.16 15.54 -0.86
CA GLU A 52 -10.60 16.05 0.40
C GLU A 52 -10.47 14.97 1.50
N ILE A 53 -10.18 13.73 1.10
CA ILE A 53 -10.03 12.60 2.01
C ILE A 53 -8.71 12.71 2.76
N THR A 54 -8.77 12.73 4.09
CA THR A 54 -7.60 12.82 4.98
C THR A 54 -7.28 11.51 5.71
N VAL A 55 -8.18 10.52 5.65
CA VAL A 55 -8.05 9.20 6.31
C VAL A 55 -8.35 8.08 5.32
N ALA A 56 -7.49 7.06 5.25
CA ALA A 56 -7.69 5.87 4.44
C ALA A 56 -7.57 4.60 5.29
N VAL A 57 -8.52 3.68 5.14
CA VAL A 57 -8.46 2.34 5.74
C VAL A 57 -8.15 1.33 4.63
N LEU A 58 -7.03 0.64 4.75
CA LEU A 58 -6.49 -0.26 3.73
C LEU A 58 -6.32 -1.68 4.26
N ALA A 59 -6.34 -2.66 3.35
CA ALA A 59 -6.15 -4.07 3.70
C ALA A 59 -4.67 -4.40 3.99
N GLU A 60 -4.39 -4.90 5.19
CA GLU A 60 -3.04 -5.21 5.68
C GLU A 60 -2.32 -6.32 4.88
N PHE A 61 -0.99 -6.37 4.94
CA PHE A 61 -0.09 -7.36 4.30
C PHE A 61 0.09 -7.25 2.78
N SER A 62 -0.85 -6.63 2.08
CA SER A 62 -0.81 -6.48 0.62
C SER A 62 0.37 -5.63 0.16
N PRO A 63 1.07 -5.97 -0.95
CA PRO A 63 2.10 -5.12 -1.56
C PRO A 63 1.57 -3.74 -2.01
N SER A 64 0.25 -3.57 -2.16
CA SER A 64 -0.36 -2.26 -2.40
C SER A 64 -0.78 -1.58 -1.10
N CYS A 65 -1.49 -2.32 -0.25
CA CYS A 65 -2.35 -1.75 0.79
C CYS A 65 -1.81 -1.94 2.23
N GLY A 66 -0.77 -2.74 2.43
CA GLY A 66 -0.18 -2.96 3.75
C GLY A 66 0.20 -1.65 4.40
N SER A 67 -0.29 -1.40 5.61
CA SER A 67 -0.04 -0.18 6.38
C SER A 67 1.06 -0.33 7.43
N SER A 68 1.42 -1.55 7.79
CA SER A 68 2.46 -1.82 8.79
C SER A 68 3.31 -3.06 8.50
N SER A 69 2.77 -4.00 7.73
CA SER A 69 3.52 -5.17 7.29
C SER A 69 3.20 -5.52 5.85
N VAL A 70 4.20 -6.11 5.17
CA VAL A 70 4.08 -6.71 3.83
C VAL A 70 4.73 -8.10 3.85
N TYR A 71 4.51 -8.89 2.80
CA TYR A 71 5.25 -10.15 2.63
C TYR A 71 6.72 -9.90 2.28
N SER A 72 7.60 -10.85 2.62
CA SER A 72 9.06 -10.70 2.52
C SER A 72 9.63 -10.58 1.10
N GLY A 73 8.87 -10.88 0.05
CA GLY A 73 9.34 -10.87 -1.34
C GLY A 73 9.87 -12.22 -1.82
N ASP A 74 9.99 -13.20 -0.92
CA ASP A 74 10.48 -14.55 -1.21
C ASP A 74 9.34 -15.57 -1.39
N PHE A 75 8.07 -15.13 -1.35
CA PHE A 75 6.88 -15.97 -1.46
C PHE A 75 6.81 -17.11 -0.42
N SER A 76 7.54 -16.99 0.70
CA SER A 76 7.50 -17.95 1.80
C SER A 76 6.28 -17.81 2.72
N GLY A 77 5.46 -16.78 2.49
CA GLY A 77 4.35 -16.39 3.37
C GLY A 77 4.79 -15.67 4.65
N ARG A 78 6.09 -15.44 4.84
CA ARG A 78 6.63 -14.64 5.95
C ARG A 78 6.30 -13.17 5.74
N LYS A 79 5.96 -12.50 6.83
CA LYS A 79 5.66 -11.07 6.88
C LYS A 79 6.83 -10.32 7.49
N VAL A 80 7.06 -9.10 7.01
CA VAL A 80 8.11 -8.19 7.48
C VAL A 80 7.50 -6.82 7.72
N ASN A 81 8.14 -6.03 8.60
CA ASN A 81 7.77 -4.64 8.78
C ASN A 81 8.01 -3.88 7.47
N GLY A 82 7.01 -3.11 7.05
CA GLY A 82 7.02 -2.38 5.79
C GLY A 82 5.61 -2.06 5.34
N VAL A 83 5.48 -1.11 4.42
CA VAL A 83 4.19 -0.66 3.88
C VAL A 83 4.06 -1.01 2.40
N GLY A 84 2.83 -1.08 1.90
CA GLY A 84 2.53 -1.26 0.48
C GLY A 84 2.62 0.06 -0.29
N VAL A 85 2.69 -0.03 -1.62
CA VAL A 85 2.90 1.11 -2.53
C VAL A 85 1.82 2.20 -2.38
N THR A 86 0.54 1.82 -2.26
CA THR A 86 -0.56 2.78 -2.07
C THR A 86 -0.48 3.42 -0.68
N ALA A 87 -0.25 2.61 0.37
CA ALA A 87 -0.12 3.12 1.73
C ALA A 87 1.02 4.15 1.84
N ALA A 88 2.20 3.84 1.29
CA ALA A 88 3.35 4.74 1.22
C ALA A 88 3.02 6.06 0.51
N LEU A 89 2.38 6.00 -0.67
CA LEU A 89 2.09 7.19 -1.46
C LEU A 89 1.08 8.11 -0.76
N LEU A 90 0.01 7.54 -0.20
CA LEU A 90 -1.01 8.31 0.53
C LEU A 90 -0.39 8.97 1.77
N THR A 91 0.42 8.22 2.53
CA THR A 91 1.11 8.73 3.73
C THR A 91 2.04 9.89 3.40
N SER A 92 2.82 9.77 2.31
CA SER A 92 3.72 10.84 1.82
C SER A 92 2.99 12.12 1.43
N HIS A 93 1.68 12.04 1.19
CA HIS A 93 0.83 13.18 0.85
C HIS A 93 -0.07 13.64 2.00
N GLY A 94 0.25 13.26 3.24
CA GLY A 94 -0.45 13.72 4.44
C GLY A 94 -1.77 13.02 4.74
N ILE A 95 -2.10 11.95 4.01
CA ILE A 95 -3.29 11.12 4.30
C ILE A 95 -2.91 10.11 5.37
N LYS A 96 -3.68 10.06 6.45
CA LYS A 96 -3.45 9.11 7.55
C LYS A 96 -3.96 7.73 7.13
N VAL A 97 -3.08 6.74 7.12
CA VAL A 97 -3.39 5.38 6.68
C VAL A 97 -3.50 4.45 7.89
N PHE A 98 -4.56 3.64 7.91
CA PHE A 98 -4.84 2.64 8.93
C PHE A 98 -5.17 1.30 8.29
N SER A 99 -4.92 0.19 9.00
CA SER A 99 -5.40 -1.13 8.58
C SER A 99 -6.87 -1.35 8.95
N GLN A 100 -7.47 -2.42 8.41
CA GLN A 100 -8.76 -2.95 8.88
C GLN A 100 -8.78 -3.33 10.37
N HIS A 101 -7.63 -3.40 11.04
CA HIS A 101 -7.51 -3.69 12.47
C HIS A 101 -7.47 -2.44 13.35
N GLN A 102 -7.40 -1.25 12.75
CA GLN A 102 -7.21 0.04 13.43
C GLN A 102 -8.41 0.98 13.22
N LEU A 103 -9.63 0.43 13.18
CA LEU A 103 -10.84 1.21 12.90
C LEU A 103 -11.15 2.23 14.00
N ILE A 104 -10.81 1.92 15.26
CA ILE A 104 -11.03 2.83 16.39
C ILE A 104 -10.11 4.05 16.25
N GLU A 105 -8.84 3.83 15.91
CA GLU A 105 -7.84 4.86 15.68
C GLU A 105 -8.19 5.72 14.45
N ALA A 106 -8.62 5.08 13.36
CA ALA A 106 -9.11 5.77 12.17
C ALA A 106 -10.29 6.69 12.51
N ASN A 107 -11.27 6.19 13.27
CA ASN A 107 -12.41 6.99 13.70
C ASN A 107 -11.99 8.15 14.63
N LYS A 108 -11.07 7.92 15.58
CA LYS A 108 -10.53 9.02 16.40
C LYS A 108 -9.87 10.09 15.55
N SER A 109 -9.16 9.70 14.49
CA SER A 109 -8.46 10.64 13.61
C SER A 109 -9.39 11.57 12.81
N LEU A 110 -10.62 11.13 12.54
CA LEU A 110 -11.64 11.96 11.89
C LEU A 110 -12.22 13.02 12.82
N ASN A 111 -12.20 12.79 14.13
CA ASN A 111 -12.82 13.65 15.14
C ASN A 111 -11.80 14.50 15.92
N ALA A 112 -10.50 14.41 15.58
CA ALA A 112 -9.44 15.09 16.34
C ALA A 112 -9.40 16.62 16.13
N ASP A 113 -10.16 17.13 15.16
CA ASP A 113 -10.29 18.56 14.83
C ASP A 113 -11.63 19.17 15.31
N THR A 114 -12.37 18.47 16.19
CA THR A 114 -13.66 18.94 16.80
C THR A 114 -13.53 19.07 18.31
#